data_AF-A0A2M7MI40-F1
#
_entry.id   AF-A0A2M7MI40-F1
#
_cell.length_a   1.000
_cell.length_b   1.000
_cell.length_c   1.000
_cell.angle_alpha   90.00
_cell.angle_beta   90.00
_cell.angle_gamma   90.00
#
_symmetry.space_group_name_H-M   'P 1'
#
loop_
_entity.id
_entity.type
_entity.pdbx_description
1 polymer ?
#
loop_
_entity_poly.entity_id
_entity_poly.type
_entity_poly.pdbx_seq_one_letter_code
_entity_poly.pdbx_strand_id
1 'polypeptide(L)'
;YRIKQLDYKIIYYPKVKIIHYKGASKGKKVSGFQNTISPQTRKQAISSGMDSMKIFYKKHFLKKYPWLVSKLVFSGIGIIKTIRLLKYNIAHN
;
A
#
# COMPACT_ATOMS: atom_id res chain seq x y z
N TYR A 1 -11.41 -8.80 8.52
CA TYR A 1 -12.81 -8.29 8.56
C TYR A 1 -13.78 -9.40 8.22
N ARG A 2 -13.86 -9.86 6.96
CA ARG A 2 -14.82 -10.90 6.52
C ARG A 2 -14.80 -12.20 7.33
N ILE A 3 -13.62 -12.76 7.63
CA ILE A 3 -13.49 -13.98 8.45
C ILE A 3 -14.13 -13.79 9.84
N LYS A 4 -13.94 -12.62 10.46
CA LYS A 4 -14.56 -12.29 11.75
C LYS A 4 -16.08 -12.08 11.65
N GLN A 5 -16.59 -11.63 10.51
CA GLN A 5 -18.04 -11.50 10.30
C GLN A 5 -18.74 -12.87 10.21
N LEU A 6 -18.00 -13.92 9.86
CA LEU A 6 -18.47 -15.31 9.80
C LEU A 6 -18.20 -16.06 11.11
N ASP A 7 -17.82 -15.36 12.17
CA ASP A 7 -17.50 -15.91 13.49
C ASP A 7 -16.38 -16.98 13.51
N TYR A 8 -15.54 -16.99 12.46
CA TYR A 8 -14.40 -17.89 12.38
C TYR A 8 -13.18 -17.37 13.14
N LYS A 9 -12.41 -18.30 13.73
CA LYS A 9 -11.17 -18.01 14.46
C LYS A 9 -9.96 -18.00 13.53
N ILE A 10 -9.11 -16.99 13.67
CA ILE A 10 -7.81 -16.93 12.98
C ILE A 10 -6.78 -17.55 13.92
N ILE A 11 -6.21 -18.70 13.54
CA ILE A 11 -5.30 -19.48 14.38
C ILE A 11 -3.88 -19.43 13.77
N TYR A 12 -2.88 -19.19 14.62
CA TYR A 12 -1.48 -19.30 14.23
C TYR A 12 -1.02 -20.76 14.34
N TYR A 13 -0.38 -21.28 13.29
CA TYR A 13 0.14 -22.64 13.26
C TYR A 13 1.68 -22.64 13.38
N PRO A 14 2.24 -22.96 14.55
CA PRO A 14 3.67 -22.79 14.82
C PRO A 14 4.57 -23.84 14.15
N LYS A 15 4.01 -24.93 13.63
CA LYS A 15 4.79 -26.02 13.01
C LYS A 15 5.36 -25.66 11.64
N VAL A 16 4.94 -24.54 11.04
CA VAL A 16 5.42 -24.06 9.73
C VAL A 16 6.09 -22.70 9.90
N LYS A 17 7.23 -22.51 9.25
CA LYS A 17 7.95 -21.24 9.20
C LYS A 17 8.06 -20.78 7.75
N ILE A 18 7.79 -19.49 7.52
CA ILE A 18 7.88 -18.86 6.20
C ILE A 18 8.73 -17.60 6.36
N ILE A 19 9.73 -17.44 5.51
CA ILE A 19 10.56 -16.23 5.49
C ILE A 19 9.85 -15.17 4.65
N HIS A 20 9.57 -14.02 5.24
CA HIS A 20 8.98 -12.88 4.53
C HIS A 20 10.01 -11.75 4.42
N TYR A 21 10.54 -11.55 3.21
CA TYR A 21 11.44 -10.44 2.89
C TYR A 21 10.66 -9.12 2.79
N LYS A 22 10.41 -8.49 3.95
CA LYS A 22 9.61 -7.28 4.08
C LYS A 22 10.15 -6.14 3.21
N GLY A 23 9.33 -5.72 2.24
CA GLY A 23 9.67 -4.59 1.38
C GLY A 23 10.58 -4.94 0.20
N ALA A 24 10.82 -6.23 -0.05
CA ALA A 24 11.55 -6.67 -1.23
C ALA A 24 10.91 -6.13 -2.52
N SER A 25 9.59 -6.28 -2.68
CA SER A 25 8.85 -5.75 -3.84
C SER A 25 8.87 -4.22 -4.02
N LYS A 26 9.27 -3.47 -2.98
CA LYS A 26 9.40 -2.01 -3.02
C LYS A 26 10.85 -1.54 -3.18
N GLY A 27 11.78 -2.49 -3.32
CA GLY A 27 13.19 -2.22 -3.47
C GLY A 27 13.84 -1.70 -2.20
N LYS A 28 13.28 -2.01 -1.02
CA LYS A 28 14.01 -1.78 0.22
C LYS A 28 15.24 -2.67 0.22
N LYS A 29 16.38 -2.13 0.67
CA LYS A 29 17.54 -2.97 0.99
C LYS A 29 17.11 -3.91 2.11
N VAL A 30 17.06 -5.20 1.82
CA VAL A 30 16.82 -6.23 2.82
C VAL A 30 18.17 -6.90 3.05
N SER A 31 18.54 -7.15 4.30
CA SER A 31 19.79 -7.84 4.63
C SER A 31 19.90 -9.15 3.83
N GLY A 32 20.96 -9.29 3.03
CA GLY A 32 21.19 -10.45 2.17
C GLY A 32 20.49 -10.44 0.80
N PHE A 33 19.81 -9.35 0.40
CA PHE A 33 19.19 -9.24 -0.93
C PHE A 33 19.46 -7.87 -1.57
N GLN A 34 20.27 -7.87 -2.64
CA GLN A 34 20.52 -6.69 -3.46
C GLN A 34 19.29 -6.43 -4.35
N ASN A 35 18.39 -5.56 -3.90
CA ASN A 35 17.21 -5.21 -4.68
C ASN A 35 17.57 -4.26 -5.84
N THR A 36 17.75 -4.81 -7.04
CA THR A 36 17.91 -4.06 -8.29
C THR A 36 16.55 -3.83 -8.95
N ILE A 37 15.72 -3.00 -8.34
CA ILE A 37 14.43 -2.62 -8.94
C ILE A 37 14.62 -1.35 -9.75
N SER A 38 14.10 -1.34 -10.99
CA SER A 38 14.16 -0.16 -11.85
C SER A 38 13.48 1.05 -11.21
N PRO A 39 13.95 2.28 -11.50
CA PRO A 39 13.28 3.51 -11.07
C PRO A 39 11.80 3.54 -11.45
N GLN A 40 11.46 3.03 -12.63
CA GLN A 40 10.09 2.95 -13.15
C GLN A 40 9.22 2.04 -12.27
N THR A 41 9.70 0.84 -11.95
CA THR A 41 8.95 -0.11 -11.11
C THR A 41 8.74 0.43 -9.70
N ARG A 42 9.67 1.24 -9.17
CA ARG A 42 9.50 1.89 -7.86
C ARG A 42 8.43 2.99 -7.89
N LYS A 43 8.41 3.83 -8.94
CA LYS A 43 7.33 4.83 -9.15
C LYS A 43 5.97 4.15 -9.35
N GLN A 44 5.93 3.03 -10.06
CA GLN A 44 4.73 2.20 -10.20
C GLN A 44 4.27 1.66 -8.85
N ALA A 45 5.16 1.08 -8.05
CA ALA A 45 4.82 0.57 -6.72
C ALA A 45 4.22 1.64 -5.79
N ILE A 46 4.75 2.88 -5.86
CA ILE A 46 4.15 4.04 -5.16
C ILE A 46 2.74 4.28 -5.69
N SER A 47 2.58 4.39 -7.01
CA SER A 47 1.30 4.69 -7.66
C SER A 47 0.24 3.64 -7.38
N SER A 48 0.53 2.35 -7.59
CA SER A 48 -0.36 1.23 -7.31
C SER A 48 -0.76 1.16 -5.84
N GLY A 49 0.14 1.55 -4.92
CA GLY A 49 -0.20 1.67 -3.50
C GLY A 49 -1.26 2.76 -3.25
N MET A 50 -1.13 3.91 -3.89
CA MET A 50 -2.11 4.99 -3.79
C MET A 50 -3.44 4.62 -4.47
N ASP A 51 -3.39 3.93 -5.61
CA ASP A 51 -4.59 3.48 -6.32
C ASP A 51 -5.34 2.40 -5.52
N SER A 52 -4.60 1.51 -4.82
CA SER A 52 -5.18 0.57 -3.87
C SER A 52 -5.94 1.27 -2.75
N MET A 53 -5.43 2.40 -2.23
CA MET A 53 -6.15 3.21 -1.24
C MET A 53 -7.46 3.78 -1.82
N LYS A 54 -7.44 4.26 -3.07
CA LYS A 54 -8.65 4.75 -3.74
C LYS A 54 -9.69 3.64 -3.92
N ILE A 55 -9.26 2.47 -4.40
CA ILE A 55 -10.13 1.30 -4.60
C ILE A 55 -10.73 0.86 -3.26
N PHE A 56 -9.90 0.78 -2.21
CA PHE A 56 -10.34 0.43 -0.88
C PHE A 56 -11.40 1.41 -0.36
N TYR A 57 -11.16 2.72 -0.48
CA TYR A 57 -12.11 3.73 -0.05
C TYR A 57 -13.42 3.65 -0.86
N LYS A 58 -13.31 3.54 -2.20
CA LYS A 58 -14.47 3.38 -3.09
C LYS A 58 -15.34 2.19 -2.68
N LYS A 59 -14.73 1.05 -2.37
CA LYS A 59 -15.43 -0.20 -2.07
C LYS A 59 -16.11 -0.20 -0.69
N HIS A 60 -15.51 0.44 0.31
CA HIS A 60 -15.98 0.30 1.70
C HIS A 60 -16.65 1.55 2.27
N PHE A 61 -16.34 2.73 1.74
CA PHE A 61 -16.69 4.01 2.39
C PHE A 61 -17.43 5.00 1.49
N LEU A 62 -17.39 4.85 0.16
CA LEU A 62 -18.03 5.78 -0.77
C LEU A 62 -19.54 5.92 -0.55
N LYS A 63 -20.23 4.81 -0.24
CA LYS A 63 -21.68 4.81 0.05
C LYS A 63 -22.01 5.20 1.49
N LYS A 64 -21.01 5.21 2.39
CA LYS A 64 -21.20 5.42 3.83
C LYS A 64 -21.06 6.88 4.23
N TYR A 65 -20.25 7.65 3.51
CA TYR A 65 -19.97 9.05 3.84
C TYR A 65 -20.47 10.00 2.75
N PRO A 66 -20.88 11.23 3.11
CA PRO A 66 -21.25 12.26 2.14
C PRO A 66 -20.14 12.53 1.11
N TRP A 67 -20.55 13.06 -0.04
CA TRP A 67 -19.64 13.33 -1.16
C TRP A 67 -18.50 14.29 -0.78
N LEU A 68 -18.74 15.24 0.14
CA LEU A 68 -17.74 16.21 0.59
C LEU A 68 -16.57 15.53 1.33
N VAL A 69 -16.87 14.63 2.27
CA VAL A 69 -15.87 13.84 3.00
C VAL A 69 -15.08 12.98 2.01
N SER A 70 -15.78 12.35 1.06
CA SER A 70 -15.14 11.53 0.04
C SER A 70 -14.21 12.34 -0.87
N LYS A 71 -14.57 13.57 -1.25
CA LYS A 71 -13.67 14.47 -1.98
C LYS A 71 -12.44 14.83 -1.15
N LEU A 72 -12.59 15.18 0.13
CA LEU A 72 -11.46 15.47 1.01
C LEU A 72 -10.48 14.28 1.08
N VAL A 73 -11.00 13.07 1.25
CA VAL A 73 -10.17 11.85 1.31
C VAL A 73 -9.46 11.61 -0.02
N PHE A 74 -10.14 11.72 -1.16
CA PHE A 74 -9.49 11.54 -2.46
C PHE A 74 -8.43 12.61 -2.74
N SER A 75 -8.68 13.85 -2.35
CA SER A 75 -7.68 14.93 -2.42
C SER A 75 -6.47 14.62 -1.54
N GLY A 76 -6.67 14.17 -0.29
CA GLY A 76 -5.59 13.76 0.61
C GLY A 76 -4.75 12.62 0.03
N ILE A 77 -5.39 11.61 -0.57
CA ILE A 77 -4.70 10.52 -1.27
C ILE A 77 -3.87 11.08 -2.44
N GLY A 78 -4.41 12.04 -3.20
CA GLY A 78 -3.68 12.72 -4.28
C GLY A 78 -2.45 13.47 -3.79
N ILE A 79 -2.60 14.30 -2.75
CA ILE A 79 -1.51 15.06 -2.14
C ILE A 79 -0.38 14.13 -1.66
N ILE A 80 -0.73 13.05 -0.95
CA ILE A 80 0.25 12.06 -0.48
C ILE A 80 0.97 11.38 -1.65
N LYS A 81 0.26 11.09 -2.76
CA LYS A 81 0.87 10.53 -3.97
C LYS A 81 1.93 11.47 -4.52
N THR A 82 1.59 12.75 -4.67
CA THR A 82 2.50 13.78 -5.18
C THR A 82 3.72 13.94 -4.27
N ILE A 83 3.53 14.07 -2.95
CA ILE A 83 4.62 14.19 -1.97
C ILE A 83 5.58 13.00 -2.07
N ARG A 84 5.05 11.76 -2.18
CA ARG A 84 5.88 10.55 -2.28
C ARG A 84 6.67 10.49 -3.58
N LEU A 85 6.08 10.90 -4.70
CA LEU A 85 6.77 10.95 -5.99
C LEU A 85 7.82 12.06 -6.03
N LEU A 86 7.54 13.24 -5.48
CA LEU A 86 8.50 14.33 -5.34
C LEU A 86 9.68 13.91 -4.47
N LYS A 87 9.42 13.36 -3.28
CA LYS A 87 10.47 12.83 -2.40
C LYS A 87 11.32 11.77 -3.10
N TYR A 88 10.69 10.91 -3.92
CA TYR A 88 11.42 9.92 -4.71
C TYR A 88 12.34 10.59 -5.74
N ASN A 89 11.82 11.53 -6.52
CA ASN A 89 12.60 12.24 -7.54
C ASN A 89 13.76 13.01 -6.91
N ILE A 90 13.54 13.74 -5.81
CA ILE A 90 14.60 14.50 -5.11
C ILE A 90 15.72 13.58 -4.61
N ALA A 91 15.40 12.37 -4.13
CA ALA A 91 16.40 11.45 -3.60
C ALA A 91 17.19 10.69 -4.68
N HIS A 92 16.82 10.81 -5.96
CA HIS A 92 17.44 10.08 -7.08
C HIS A 92 17.80 11.02 -8.25
N ASN A 93 17.78 12.33 -8.01
CA ASN A 93 18.39 13.37 -8.84
C ASN A 93 19.69 13.79 -8.16
#